data_AF-A0A536LVC8-F1
#
_entry.id   AF-A0A536LVC8-F1
#
_cell.length_a   1.000
_cell.length_b   1.000
_cell.length_c   1.000
_cell.angle_alpha   90.00
_cell.angle_beta   90.00
_cell.angle_gamma   90.00
#
_symmetry.space_group_name_H-M   'P 1'
#
loop_
_entity.id
_entity.type
_entity.pdbx_description
1 polymer ?
#
loop_
_entity_poly.entity_id
_entity_poly.type
_entity_poly.pdbx_seq_one_letter_code
_entity_poly.pdbx_strand_id
1 'polypeptide(L)'
;VSNLLGRRHSERINALVCDIIENSWAATGETGIPRSEIRIGMSDKVASAANTLREFMFQRVYLWEGRREESEQAKRVISVLYNHFIQHPEGMHTDFGVASDPLWRRVADFVCGMTDQFALATAERLGAPLH
;
A
#
# COMPACT_ATOMS: atom_id res chain seq x y z
N VAL A 1 -14.50 -8.87 17.99
CA VAL A 1 -14.22 -8.87 16.53
C VAL A 1 -15.09 -9.88 15.77
N SER A 2 -14.94 -11.20 15.97
CA SER A 2 -15.62 -12.22 15.15
C SER A 2 -17.16 -12.24 15.24
N ASN A 3 -17.74 -11.74 16.33
CA ASN A 3 -19.20 -11.60 16.45
C ASN A 3 -19.76 -10.39 15.70
N LEU A 4 -18.91 -9.41 15.35
CA LEU A 4 -19.31 -8.21 14.63
C LEU A 4 -18.96 -8.30 13.14
N LEU A 5 -17.73 -8.70 12.83
CA LEU A 5 -17.26 -8.82 11.45
C LEU A 5 -17.51 -10.23 10.89
N GLY A 6 -17.91 -11.21 11.69
CA GLY A 6 -18.05 -12.59 11.23
C GLY A 6 -16.78 -13.43 11.35
N ARG A 7 -16.93 -14.73 11.12
CA ARG A 7 -15.92 -15.76 11.37
C ARG A 7 -15.15 -16.13 10.11
N ARG A 8 -15.77 -16.03 8.94
CA ARG A 8 -15.15 -16.28 7.63
C ARG A 8 -14.64 -14.99 6.99
N HIS A 9 -13.71 -15.12 6.03
CA HIS A 9 -13.16 -13.97 5.32
C HIS A 9 -14.23 -13.20 4.53
N SER A 10 -15.13 -13.92 3.84
CA SER A 10 -16.24 -13.32 3.11
C SER A 10 -17.21 -12.56 4.02
N GLU A 11 -17.53 -13.12 5.19
CA GLU A 11 -18.38 -12.45 6.18
C GLU A 11 -17.75 -11.14 6.66
N ARG A 12 -16.43 -11.13 6.89
CA ARG A 12 -15.68 -9.92 7.28
C ARG A 12 -15.72 -8.84 6.21
N ILE A 13 -15.48 -9.20 4.96
CA ILE A 13 -15.56 -8.24 3.86
C ILE A 13 -16.98 -7.68 3.77
N ASN A 14 -18.00 -8.54 3.78
CA ASN A 14 -19.38 -8.11 3.69
C ASN A 14 -19.75 -7.13 4.82
N ALA A 15 -19.42 -7.47 6.07
CA ALA A 15 -19.70 -6.62 7.22
C ALA A 15 -19.02 -5.24 7.12
N LEU A 16 -17.75 -5.19 6.69
CA LEU A 16 -17.03 -3.93 6.50
C LEU A 16 -17.62 -3.10 5.37
N VAL A 17 -17.94 -3.72 4.23
CA VAL A 17 -18.48 -3.02 3.06
C VAL A 17 -19.88 -2.48 3.34
N CYS A 18 -20.78 -3.29 3.91
CA CYS A 18 -22.13 -2.85 4.26
C CYS A 18 -22.09 -1.68 5.25
N ASP A 19 -21.27 -1.78 6.31
CA ASP A 19 -21.16 -0.70 7.29
C ASP A 19 -20.60 0.59 6.68
N ILE A 20 -19.62 0.52 5.78
CA ILE A 20 -19.14 1.71 5.05
C ILE A 20 -20.24 2.34 4.22
N ILE A 21 -21.00 1.53 3.46
CA ILE A 21 -22.10 2.05 2.61
C ILE A 21 -23.14 2.76 3.48
N GLU A 22 -23.56 2.13 4.58
CA GLU A 22 -24.55 2.68 5.51
C GLU A 22 -24.05 3.98 6.16
N ASN A 23 -22.81 4.01 6.65
CA ASN A 23 -22.24 5.19 7.31
C ASN A 23 -21.73 6.27 6.34
N SER A 24 -21.77 5.99 5.04
CA SER A 24 -21.36 6.93 3.99
C SER A 24 -22.53 7.31 3.08
N TRP A 25 -23.77 7.01 3.46
CA TRP A 25 -24.95 7.28 2.61
C TRP A 25 -25.05 8.76 2.22
N ALA A 26 -24.57 9.67 3.06
CA ALA A 26 -24.53 11.09 2.74
C ALA A 26 -23.81 11.40 1.42
N ALA A 27 -22.82 10.60 1.05
CA ALA A 27 -22.03 10.75 -0.17
C ALA A 27 -22.80 10.45 -1.46
N THR A 28 -23.99 9.84 -1.39
CA THR A 28 -24.86 9.66 -2.56
C THR A 28 -25.45 10.99 -3.04
N GLY A 29 -25.48 12.01 -2.17
CA GLY A 29 -26.15 13.29 -2.42
C GLY A 29 -27.64 13.29 -2.09
N GLU A 30 -28.19 12.18 -1.59
CA GLU A 30 -29.63 12.03 -1.33
C GLU A 30 -30.07 12.57 0.06
N THR A 31 -29.13 12.99 0.91
CA THR A 31 -29.40 13.28 2.33
C THR A 31 -29.49 14.76 2.69
N GLY A 32 -29.35 15.67 1.73
CA GLY A 32 -29.33 17.13 1.98
C GLY A 32 -28.14 17.63 2.82
N ILE A 33 -27.23 16.73 3.22
CA ILE A 33 -26.03 17.07 4.00
C ILE A 33 -25.05 17.86 3.12
N PRO A 34 -24.49 18.98 3.61
CA PRO A 34 -23.50 19.75 2.86
C PRO A 34 -22.25 18.93 2.52
N ARG A 35 -21.71 19.12 1.32
CA ARG A 35 -20.51 18.36 0.85
C ARG A 35 -19.31 18.47 1.80
N SER A 36 -19.16 19.59 2.51
CA SER A 36 -18.09 19.80 3.51
C SER A 36 -18.18 18.86 4.71
N GLU A 37 -19.38 18.40 5.03
CA GLU A 37 -19.69 17.56 6.19
C GLU A 37 -19.78 16.07 5.82
N ILE A 38 -19.83 15.75 4.54
CA ILE A 38 -19.78 14.36 4.06
C ILE A 38 -18.44 13.73 4.47
N ARG A 39 -18.54 12.51 5.03
CA ARG A 39 -17.41 11.65 5.38
C ARG A 39 -17.68 10.27 4.80
N ILE A 40 -16.62 9.64 4.29
CA ILE A 40 -16.63 8.21 3.97
C ILE A 40 -15.96 7.51 5.14
N GLY A 41 -16.65 6.57 5.76
CA GLY A 41 -16.14 5.92 6.95
C GLY A 41 -16.97 4.74 7.40
N MET A 42 -16.41 4.00 8.35
CA MET A 42 -17.11 2.98 9.12
C MET A 42 -17.78 3.63 10.33
N SER A 43 -18.77 2.95 10.91
CA SER A 43 -19.23 3.27 12.27
C SER A 43 -18.10 3.09 13.28
N ASP A 44 -18.14 3.81 14.40
CA ASP A 44 -17.14 3.68 15.48
C ASP A 44 -16.93 2.23 15.93
N LYS A 45 -18.03 1.47 16.00
CA LYS A 45 -18.03 0.07 16.42
C LYS A 45 -17.28 -0.82 15.42
N VAL A 46 -17.54 -0.64 14.13
CA VAL A 46 -16.89 -1.43 13.07
C VAL A 46 -15.45 -0.99 12.87
N ALA A 47 -15.16 0.32 12.92
CA ALA A 47 -13.82 0.86 12.90
C ALA A 47 -12.96 0.29 14.04
N SER A 48 -13.49 0.26 15.28
CA SER A 48 -12.81 -0.34 16.43
C SER A 48 -12.48 -1.83 16.20
N ALA A 49 -13.45 -2.60 15.69
CA ALA A 49 -13.22 -4.02 15.41
C ALA A 49 -12.22 -4.27 14.27
N ALA A 50 -12.28 -3.46 13.21
CA ALA A 50 -11.31 -3.50 12.11
C ALA A 50 -9.90 -3.16 12.61
N ASN A 51 -9.80 -2.17 13.49
CA ASN A 51 -8.55 -1.74 14.09
C ASN A 51 -7.92 -2.85 14.96
N THR A 52 -8.72 -3.54 15.78
CA THR A 52 -8.25 -4.69 16.56
C THR A 52 -7.76 -5.83 15.65
N LEU A 53 -8.46 -6.12 14.54
CA LEU A 53 -8.02 -7.16 13.60
C LEU A 53 -6.70 -6.77 12.91
N ARG A 54 -6.58 -5.51 12.50
CA ARG A 54 -5.37 -4.96 11.90
C ARG A 54 -4.18 -5.01 12.87
N GLU A 55 -4.37 -4.64 14.13
CA GLU A 55 -3.34 -4.76 15.18
C GLU A 55 -2.90 -6.21 15.39
N PHE A 56 -3.86 -7.13 15.43
CA PHE A 56 -3.55 -8.57 15.51
C PHE A 56 -2.68 -9.03 14.32
N MET A 57 -3.04 -8.67 13.09
CA MET A 57 -2.25 -8.99 11.90
C MET A 57 -0.86 -8.35 11.95
N PHE A 58 -0.76 -7.10 12.40
CA PHE A 58 0.50 -6.40 12.54
C PHE A 58 1.46 -7.12 13.49
N GLN A 59 0.97 -7.49 14.67
CA GLN A 59 1.78 -8.17 15.70
C GLN A 59 2.18 -9.59 15.31
N ARG A 60 1.32 -10.32 14.59
CA ARG A 60 1.52 -11.74 14.32
C ARG A 60 2.11 -12.06 12.95
N VAL A 61 1.94 -11.18 11.97
CA VAL A 61 2.34 -11.42 10.58
C VAL A 61 3.40 -10.40 10.17
N TYR A 62 3.03 -9.12 10.07
CA TYR A 62 3.90 -8.10 9.48
C TYR A 62 5.20 -7.84 10.27
N LEU A 63 5.15 -7.79 11.62
CA LEU A 63 6.38 -7.63 12.42
C LEU A 63 7.33 -8.84 12.35
N TRP A 64 6.79 -10.03 12.06
CA TRP A 64 7.63 -11.21 11.86
C TRP A 64 8.24 -11.19 10.46
N GLU A 65 7.44 -10.95 9.43
CA GLU A 65 7.89 -10.87 8.04
C GLU A 65 8.93 -9.76 7.82
N GLY A 66 8.72 -8.59 8.43
CA GLY A 66 9.68 -7.48 8.37
C GLY A 66 11.03 -7.75 9.04
N ARG A 67 11.17 -8.84 9.82
CA ARG A 67 12.45 -9.28 10.40
C ARG A 67 13.14 -10.38 9.59
N ARG A 68 12.52 -10.83 8.49
CA ARG A 68 13.10 -11.87 7.63
C ARG A 68 14.19 -11.26 6.76
N GLU A 69 15.17 -12.08 6.43
CA GLU A 69 16.25 -11.75 5.51
C GLU A 69 15.76 -11.22 4.16
N GLU A 70 14.63 -11.76 3.69
CA GLU A 70 13.93 -11.31 2.48
C GLU A 70 13.52 -9.83 2.55
N SER A 71 13.11 -9.33 3.72
CA SER A 71 12.77 -7.91 3.90
C SER A 71 14.01 -7.03 3.79
N GLU A 72 15.14 -7.47 4.35
CA GLU A 72 16.41 -6.76 4.22
C GLU A 72 16.95 -6.81 2.79
N GLN A 73 16.76 -7.94 2.10
CA GLN A 73 17.08 -8.07 0.67
C GLN A 73 16.26 -7.10 -0.18
N ALA A 74 14.94 -7.01 0.04
CA ALA A 74 14.08 -6.06 -0.66
C ALA A 74 14.53 -4.61 -0.45
N LYS A 75 14.90 -4.23 0.78
CA LYS A 75 15.45 -2.88 1.07
C LYS A 75 16.75 -2.63 0.30
N ARG A 76 17.65 -3.60 0.22
CA ARG A 76 18.89 -3.50 -0.56
C ARG A 76 18.61 -3.31 -2.04
N VAL A 77 17.72 -4.12 -2.61
CA VAL A 77 17.29 -4.03 -4.01
C VAL A 77 16.76 -2.62 -4.32
N ILE A 78 15.81 -2.13 -3.53
CA ILE A 78 15.24 -0.78 -3.71
C ILE A 78 16.34 0.28 -3.60
N SER A 79 17.25 0.16 -2.64
CA SER A 79 18.34 1.13 -2.44
C SER A 79 19.31 1.17 -3.63
N VAL A 80 19.67 0.00 -4.19
CA VAL A 80 20.53 -0.09 -5.38
C VAL A 80 19.86 0.55 -6.59
N LEU A 81 18.59 0.19 -6.85
CA LEU A 81 17.84 0.73 -7.98
C LEU A 81 17.68 2.25 -7.87
N TYR A 82 17.24 2.73 -6.71
CA TYR A 82 17.04 4.17 -6.49
C TYR A 82 18.34 4.95 -6.67
N ASN A 83 19.43 4.53 -6.02
CA ASN A 83 20.71 5.23 -6.12
C ASN A 83 21.26 5.21 -7.55
N HIS A 84 21.09 4.10 -8.28
CA HIS A 84 21.51 4.01 -9.67
C HIS A 84 20.76 5.00 -10.56
N PHE A 85 19.43 5.03 -10.51
CA PHE A 85 18.65 5.92 -11.39
C PHE A 85 18.69 7.40 -10.99
N ILE A 86 19.05 7.72 -9.75
CA ILE A 86 19.41 9.09 -9.36
C ILE A 86 20.68 9.55 -10.09
N GLN A 87 21.68 8.66 -10.21
CA GLN A 87 22.96 8.97 -10.85
C GLN A 87 22.91 8.85 -12.38
N HIS A 88 22.04 7.97 -12.88
CA HIS A 88 21.88 7.65 -14.30
C HIS A 88 20.41 7.72 -14.74
N PRO A 89 19.79 8.93 -14.74
CA PRO A 89 18.38 9.08 -15.09
C PRO A 89 18.03 8.61 -16.51
N GLU A 90 18.99 8.66 -17.43
CA GLU A 90 18.87 8.21 -18.82
C GLU A 90 18.56 6.71 -18.95
N GLY A 91 18.87 5.91 -17.92
CA GLY A 91 18.53 4.49 -17.86
C GLY A 91 17.05 4.21 -17.59
N MET A 92 16.29 5.23 -17.18
CA MET A 92 14.84 5.11 -17.01
C MET A 92 14.16 5.21 -18.39
N HIS A 93 14.00 4.07 -19.07
CA HIS A 93 13.27 3.98 -20.34
C HIS A 93 11.76 3.97 -20.09
N THR A 94 11.22 5.09 -19.61
CA THR A 94 9.80 5.21 -19.31
C THR A 94 9.23 6.56 -19.68
N ASP A 95 8.01 6.54 -20.25
CA ASP A 95 7.16 7.72 -20.40
C ASP A 95 6.28 7.95 -19.16
N PHE A 96 6.40 7.10 -18.13
CA PHE A 96 5.68 7.26 -16.86
C PHE A 96 6.35 8.33 -15.99
N GLY A 97 5.53 9.26 -15.49
CA GLY A 97 5.94 10.35 -14.61
C GLY A 97 5.61 11.72 -15.19
N VAL A 98 5.41 12.70 -14.32
CA VAL A 98 5.19 14.09 -14.75
C VAL A 98 6.55 14.70 -15.04
N ALA A 99 6.77 15.19 -16.26
CA ALA A 99 8.05 15.77 -16.66
C ALA A 99 8.50 16.94 -15.75
N SER A 100 7.54 17.63 -15.12
CA SER A 100 7.80 18.71 -14.16
C SER A 100 8.17 18.24 -12.76
N ASP A 101 8.03 16.95 -12.44
CA ASP A 101 8.40 16.45 -11.11
C ASP A 101 9.92 16.45 -10.91
N PRO A 102 10.38 16.70 -9.68
CA PRO A 102 11.80 16.62 -9.37
C PRO A 102 12.31 15.20 -9.59
N LEU A 103 13.57 15.07 -9.99
CA LEU A 103 14.19 13.80 -10.36
C LEU A 103 13.99 12.70 -9.31
N TRP A 104 14.16 13.01 -8.02
CA TRP A 104 14.00 12.05 -6.94
C TRP A 104 12.61 11.40 -6.91
N ARG A 105 11.56 12.15 -7.27
CA ARG A 105 10.19 11.63 -7.32
C ARG A 105 10.00 10.76 -8.55
N ARG A 106 10.48 11.22 -9.70
CA ARG A 106 10.43 10.44 -10.96
C ARG A 106 11.14 9.09 -10.81
N VAL A 107 12.28 9.06 -10.12
CA VAL A 107 13.00 7.82 -9.82
C VAL A 107 12.21 6.94 -8.84
N ALA A 108 11.64 7.51 -7.79
CA ALA A 108 10.80 6.76 -6.86
C ALA A 108 9.60 6.12 -7.57
N ASP A 109 8.89 6.88 -8.40
CA ASP A 109 7.74 6.40 -9.18
C ASP A 109 8.14 5.29 -10.16
N PHE A 110 9.28 5.45 -10.84
CA PHE A 110 9.80 4.42 -11.73
C PHE A 110 10.13 3.12 -10.98
N VAL A 111 10.83 3.21 -9.84
CA VAL A 111 11.18 2.03 -9.02
C VAL A 111 9.93 1.37 -8.43
N CYS A 112 8.96 2.16 -7.93
CA CYS A 112 7.69 1.65 -7.40
C CYS A 112 6.79 1.03 -8.49
N GLY A 113 6.98 1.41 -9.75
CA GLY A 113 6.28 0.84 -10.91
C GLY A 113 6.88 -0.48 -11.41
N MET A 114 8.03 -0.92 -10.88
CA MET A 114 8.64 -2.18 -11.28
C MET A 114 7.88 -3.38 -10.71
N THR A 115 7.78 -4.45 -11.50
CA THR A 115 7.39 -5.77 -10.96
C THR A 115 8.56 -6.36 -10.18
N ASP A 116 8.28 -7.22 -9.19
CA ASP A 116 9.33 -7.85 -8.37
C ASP A 116 10.40 -8.55 -9.23
N GLN A 117 9.98 -9.30 -10.26
CA GLN A 117 10.91 -9.98 -11.17
C GLN A 117 11.80 -9.01 -11.95
N PHE A 118 11.24 -7.90 -12.42
CA PHE A 118 12.00 -6.89 -13.15
C PHE A 118 12.98 -6.13 -12.24
N ALA A 119 12.53 -5.78 -11.02
CA ALA A 119 13.36 -5.12 -10.02
C ALA A 119 14.56 -5.99 -9.62
N LEU A 120 14.33 -7.27 -9.35
CA LEU A 120 15.39 -8.22 -8.99
C LEU A 120 16.39 -8.42 -10.12
N ALA A 121 15.92 -8.69 -11.35
CA ALA A 121 16.80 -8.88 -12.50
C ALA A 121 17.63 -7.62 -12.82
N THR A 122 17.01 -6.44 -12.67
CA THR A 122 17.71 -5.16 -12.87
C THR A 122 18.75 -4.93 -11.79
N ALA A 123 18.42 -5.17 -10.51
CA ALA A 123 19.35 -5.02 -9.42
C ALA A 123 20.54 -5.99 -9.53
N GLU A 124 20.31 -7.23 -9.93
CA GLU A 124 21.37 -8.22 -10.18
C GLU A 124 22.34 -7.75 -11.27
N ARG A 125 21.81 -7.26 -12.40
CA ARG A 125 22.62 -6.68 -13.48
C ARG A 125 23.46 -5.48 -13.04
N LEU A 126 22.96 -4.72 -12.06
CA LEU A 126 23.66 -3.58 -11.46
C LEU A 126 24.64 -3.99 -10.35
N GLY A 127 24.81 -5.29 -10.09
CA GLY A 127 25.77 -5.83 -9.12
C GLY A 127 25.25 -5.84 -7.68
N ALA A 128 23.94 -5.79 -7.45
CA ALA A 128 23.39 -6.01 -6.11
C ALA A 128 23.66 -7.47 -5.68
N PRO A 129 24.30 -7.71 -4.52
CA PRO A 129 24.41 -9.06 -3.98
C PRO A 129 23.02 -9.52 -3.52
N LEU A 130 22.44 -10.45 -4.29
CA LEU A 130 21.14 -11.07 -3.99
C LEU A 130 21.27 -12.35 -3.13
N HIS A 131 22.51 -12.77 -2.83
CA HIS A 131 22.87 -13.92 -2.01
C HIS A 131 24.08 -13.62 -1.14
#